data_AF-A0ABD7YVC5-F1
#
_entry.id   AF-A0ABD7YVC5-F1
#
_cell.length_a   1.000
_cell.length_b   1.000
_cell.length_c   1.000
_cell.angle_alpha   90.00
_cell.angle_beta   90.00
_cell.angle_gamma   90.00
#
_symmetry.space_group_name_H-M   'P 1'
#
loop_
_entity.id
_entity.type
_entity.pdbx_description
1 polymer ?
#
loop_
_entity_poly.entity_id
_entity_poly.type
_entity_poly.pdbx_seq_one_letter_code
_entity_poly.pdbx_strand_id
1 'polypeptide(L)'
;MVLTSKDISVVKYLSRKYAEDTVKGLGILFGIHIIGTILLIMMSSSEEIPSIALGFWSNFPLAFYLMGALFIISATNYEIFAFLNQNGISRKTLWKNKMIVLGLGTLILVLIGTIYDAVVSSSGTNNLIAITYLKGTNPVVKAIGSYLFDVLVTFMTVTWISAIGAACGLLPKKHRAWIIFGIVMAAFLVITRIVSWIAMLPFAWTRVFMVVVKYFGLLLGISYHGNEYSFNFLPPILTMIVLAILGAILTRHLLMKMKIRTEG
;
A
#
# COMPACT_ATOMS: atom_id res chain seq x y z
N MET A 1 -6.75 25.08 -8.31
CA MET A 1 -6.45 24.58 -9.68
C MET A 1 -7.78 24.28 -10.36
N VAL A 2 -8.11 24.93 -11.47
CA VAL A 2 -9.37 24.68 -12.19
C VAL A 2 -9.20 23.47 -13.12
N LEU A 3 -10.09 22.47 -13.01
CA LEU A 3 -10.08 21.29 -13.88
C LEU A 3 -10.68 21.66 -15.25
N THR A 4 -10.00 21.29 -16.33
CA THR A 4 -10.51 21.47 -17.70
C THR A 4 -11.51 20.36 -18.06
N SER A 5 -12.33 20.55 -19.10
CA SER A 5 -13.22 19.49 -19.61
C SER A 5 -12.45 18.21 -19.98
N LYS A 6 -11.23 18.37 -20.51
CA LYS A 6 -10.29 17.28 -20.80
C LYS A 6 -9.77 16.59 -19.54
N ASP A 7 -9.60 17.30 -18.43
CA ASP A 7 -9.23 16.69 -17.15
C ASP A 7 -10.38 15.86 -16.58
N ILE A 8 -11.60 16.38 -16.65
CA ILE A 8 -12.81 15.71 -16.15
C ILE A 8 -13.02 14.38 -16.91
N SER A 9 -12.87 14.38 -18.23
CA SER A 9 -13.03 13.15 -19.04
C SER A 9 -11.97 12.09 -18.70
N VAL A 10 -10.72 12.50 -18.50
CA VAL A 10 -9.63 11.60 -18.09
C VAL A 10 -9.87 11.05 -16.69
N VAL A 11 -10.27 11.88 -15.73
CA VAL A 11 -10.62 11.44 -14.37
C VAL A 11 -11.76 10.43 -14.41
N LYS A 12 -12.83 10.71 -15.16
CA LYS A 12 -13.98 9.79 -15.29
C LYS A 12 -13.56 8.45 -15.89
N TYR A 13 -12.74 8.47 -16.95
CA TYR A 13 -12.18 7.26 -17.55
C TYR A 13 -11.34 6.46 -16.55
N LEU A 14 -10.39 7.12 -15.88
CA LEU A 14 -9.50 6.47 -14.92
C LEU A 14 -10.28 5.86 -13.76
N SER A 15 -11.22 6.60 -13.17
CA SER A 15 -12.07 6.09 -12.09
C SER A 15 -12.86 4.86 -12.50
N ARG A 16 -13.47 4.87 -13.70
CA ARG A 16 -14.19 3.70 -14.22
C ARG A 16 -13.27 2.52 -14.45
N LYS A 17 -12.15 2.72 -15.14
CA LYS A 17 -11.19 1.66 -15.47
C LYS A 17 -10.62 1.03 -14.20
N TYR A 18 -10.27 1.85 -13.21
CA TYR A 18 -9.79 1.39 -11.92
C TYR A 18 -10.85 0.63 -11.12
N ALA A 19 -12.11 1.06 -11.14
CA ALA A 19 -13.19 0.31 -10.51
C ALA A 19 -13.39 -1.05 -11.18
N GLU A 20 -13.40 -1.11 -12.51
CA GLU A 20 -13.51 -2.37 -13.26
C GLU A 20 -12.34 -3.33 -12.96
N ASP A 21 -11.11 -2.83 -12.98
CA ASP A 21 -9.91 -3.63 -12.69
C ASP A 21 -9.90 -4.08 -11.23
N THR A 22 -10.37 -3.24 -10.30
CA THR A 22 -10.54 -3.58 -8.88
C THR A 22 -11.51 -4.73 -8.72
N VAL A 23 -12.71 -4.65 -9.29
CA VAL A 23 -13.72 -5.72 -9.17
C VAL A 23 -13.16 -7.04 -9.70
N LYS A 24 -12.50 -7.01 -10.86
CA LYS A 24 -11.88 -8.20 -11.45
C LYS A 24 -10.80 -8.79 -10.56
N GLY A 25 -9.86 -7.96 -10.10
CA GLY A 25 -8.75 -8.44 -9.29
C GLY A 25 -9.18 -8.86 -7.88
N LEU A 26 -10.17 -8.19 -7.27
CA LEU A 26 -10.79 -8.64 -6.03
C LEU A 26 -11.53 -9.97 -6.22
N GLY A 27 -12.21 -10.18 -7.34
CA GLY A 27 -12.82 -11.47 -7.68
C GLY A 27 -11.79 -12.59 -7.78
N ILE A 28 -10.63 -12.33 -8.40
CA ILE A 28 -9.51 -13.28 -8.46
C ILE A 28 -8.96 -13.55 -7.07
N LEU A 29 -8.69 -12.51 -6.28
CA LEU A 29 -8.21 -12.66 -4.90
C LEU A 29 -9.21 -13.49 -4.10
N PHE A 30 -10.49 -13.14 -4.13
CA PHE A 30 -11.54 -13.88 -3.44
C PHE A 30 -11.60 -15.35 -3.85
N GLY A 31 -11.48 -15.65 -5.16
CA GLY A 31 -11.39 -17.02 -5.66
C GLY A 31 -10.17 -17.78 -5.13
N ILE A 32 -8.99 -17.15 -5.13
CA ILE A 32 -7.77 -17.74 -4.54
C ILE A 32 -7.97 -18.00 -3.04
N HIS A 33 -8.64 -17.10 -2.33
CA HIS A 33 -8.92 -17.27 -0.89
C HIS A 33 -9.87 -18.42 -0.62
N ILE A 34 -10.94 -18.58 -1.43
CA ILE A 34 -11.85 -19.73 -1.33
C ILE A 34 -11.07 -21.03 -1.56
N ILE A 35 -10.31 -21.11 -2.65
CA ILE A 35 -9.53 -22.31 -2.97
C ILE A 35 -8.52 -22.62 -1.87
N GLY A 36 -7.79 -21.61 -1.38
CA GLY A 36 -6.84 -21.76 -0.27
C GLY A 36 -7.51 -22.26 1.01
N THR A 37 -8.70 -21.74 1.33
CA THR A 37 -9.50 -22.20 2.48
C THR A 37 -9.90 -23.67 2.33
N ILE A 38 -10.41 -24.06 1.15
CA ILE A 38 -10.81 -25.44 0.85
C ILE A 38 -9.61 -26.37 0.97
N LEU A 39 -8.47 -26.02 0.37
CA LEU A 39 -7.24 -26.80 0.44
C LEU A 39 -6.75 -26.95 1.89
N LEU A 40 -6.77 -25.89 2.68
CA LEU A 40 -6.39 -25.93 4.10
C LEU A 40 -7.29 -26.86 4.92
N ILE A 41 -8.60 -26.81 4.69
CA ILE A 41 -9.56 -27.72 5.36
C ILE A 41 -9.31 -29.17 4.93
N MET A 42 -9.12 -29.42 3.64
CA MET A 42 -8.89 -30.77 3.09
C MET A 42 -7.55 -31.38 3.53
N MET A 43 -6.52 -30.56 3.72
CA MET A 43 -5.19 -30.99 4.17
C MET A 43 -5.11 -31.11 5.69
N SER A 44 -6.13 -30.68 6.43
CA SER A 44 -6.10 -30.72 7.89
C SER A 44 -6.46 -32.09 8.43
N SER A 45 -5.56 -32.66 9.23
CA SER A 45 -5.83 -33.77 10.14
C SER A 45 -6.19 -33.32 11.57
N SER A 46 -6.26 -32.01 11.82
CA SER A 46 -6.54 -31.40 13.13
C SER A 46 -7.85 -30.60 13.13
N GLU A 47 -8.56 -30.56 14.27
CA GLU A 47 -9.76 -29.72 14.41
C GLU A 47 -9.44 -28.21 14.48
N GLU A 48 -8.18 -27.85 14.77
CA GLU A 48 -7.74 -26.45 14.88
C GLU A 48 -7.72 -25.72 13.53
N ILE A 49 -7.28 -26.36 12.44
CA ILE A 49 -7.18 -25.69 11.12
C ILE A 49 -8.56 -25.32 10.55
N PRO A 50 -9.61 -26.18 10.60
CA PRO A 50 -10.98 -25.77 10.26
C PRO A 50 -11.48 -24.60 11.11
N SER A 51 -11.15 -24.56 12.41
CA SER A 51 -11.54 -23.46 13.29
C SER A 51 -10.84 -22.14 12.94
N ILE A 52 -9.56 -22.18 12.54
CA ILE A 52 -8.81 -21.01 12.06
C ILE A 52 -9.38 -20.52 10.73
N ALA A 53 -9.66 -21.44 9.80
CA ALA A 53 -10.27 -21.13 8.52
C ALA A 53 -11.64 -20.47 8.70
N LEU A 54 -12.51 -21.03 9.54
CA LEU A 54 -13.84 -20.48 9.84
C LEU A 54 -13.77 -19.16 10.63
N GLY A 55 -12.83 -19.05 11.57
CA GLY A 55 -12.55 -17.82 12.32
C GLY A 55 -12.17 -16.66 11.40
N PHE A 56 -11.45 -16.95 10.30
CA PHE A 56 -11.09 -15.97 9.28
C PHE A 56 -12.30 -15.45 8.48
N TRP A 57 -13.29 -16.30 8.21
CA TRP A 57 -14.55 -15.87 7.57
C TRP A 57 -15.45 -15.10 8.52
N SER A 58 -15.41 -15.42 9.82
CA SER A 58 -16.15 -14.68 10.85
C SER A 58 -15.61 -13.26 11.08
N ASN A 59 -14.31 -13.04 10.83
CA ASN A 59 -13.65 -11.74 10.86
C ASN A 59 -13.09 -11.40 9.48
N PHE A 60 -13.98 -11.27 8.48
CA PHE A 60 -13.60 -11.05 7.09
C PHE A 60 -12.52 -9.95 6.99
N PRO A 61 -11.34 -10.24 6.42
CA PRO A 61 -10.18 -9.35 6.48
C PRO A 61 -10.32 -8.22 5.46
N LEU A 62 -11.32 -7.35 5.63
CA LEU A 62 -11.65 -6.31 4.66
C LEU A 62 -10.43 -5.45 4.32
N ALA A 63 -9.58 -5.14 5.30
CA ALA A 63 -8.33 -4.41 5.09
C ALA A 63 -7.41 -5.06 4.04
N PHE A 64 -7.31 -6.39 4.01
CA PHE A 64 -6.54 -7.12 3.00
C PHE A 64 -7.11 -6.92 1.60
N TYR A 65 -8.44 -7.00 1.46
CA TYR A 65 -9.12 -6.77 0.17
C TYR A 65 -9.03 -5.30 -0.27
N LEU A 66 -9.20 -4.34 0.65
CA LEU A 66 -9.03 -2.92 0.35
C LEU A 66 -7.59 -2.59 -0.08
N MET A 67 -6.58 -3.20 0.56
CA MET A 67 -5.19 -3.07 0.15
C MET A 67 -4.93 -3.73 -1.23
N GLY A 68 -5.53 -4.89 -1.48
CA GLY A 68 -5.49 -5.56 -2.79
C GLY A 68 -6.10 -4.70 -3.90
N ALA A 69 -7.24 -4.07 -3.64
CA ALA A 69 -7.88 -3.11 -4.56
C ALA A 69 -6.92 -1.96 -4.89
N LEU A 70 -6.34 -1.33 -3.87
CA LEU A 70 -5.37 -0.25 -4.04
C LEU A 70 -4.13 -0.68 -4.82
N PHE A 71 -3.65 -1.91 -4.61
CA PHE A 71 -2.54 -2.46 -5.36
C PHE A 71 -2.86 -2.53 -6.86
N ILE A 72 -4.03 -3.10 -7.20
CA ILE A 72 -4.48 -3.26 -8.59
C ILE A 72 -4.63 -1.89 -9.27
N ILE A 73 -5.30 -0.94 -8.63
CA ILE A 73 -5.50 0.44 -9.13
C ILE A 73 -4.16 1.13 -9.37
N SER A 74 -3.23 0.98 -8.44
CA SER A 74 -1.96 1.71 -8.46
C SER A 74 -1.00 1.13 -9.48
N ALA A 75 -0.95 -0.20 -9.61
CA ALA A 75 0.00 -0.93 -10.45
C ALA A 75 -0.28 -0.81 -11.96
N THR A 76 -1.53 -0.65 -12.37
CA THR A 76 -1.91 -0.56 -13.79
C THR A 76 -1.50 0.78 -14.40
N ASN A 77 -0.29 0.83 -14.99
CA ASN A 77 0.26 2.05 -15.57
C ASN A 77 0.45 2.00 -17.08
N TYR A 78 0.94 0.88 -17.63
CA TYR A 78 1.30 0.81 -19.05
C TYR A 78 0.09 0.83 -19.98
N GLU A 79 -0.97 0.06 -19.68
CA GLU A 79 -2.17 -0.02 -20.54
C GLU A 79 -2.91 1.31 -20.60
N ILE A 80 -3.07 1.95 -19.44
CA ILE A 80 -3.66 3.28 -19.31
C ILE A 80 -2.81 4.32 -20.02
N PHE A 81 -1.49 4.25 -19.85
CA PHE A 81 -0.56 5.10 -20.59
C PHE A 81 -0.71 4.93 -22.11
N ALA A 82 -0.69 3.70 -22.61
CA ALA A 82 -0.78 3.41 -24.04
C ALA A 82 -2.09 3.94 -24.62
N PHE A 83 -3.23 3.63 -24.00
CA PHE A 83 -4.54 4.08 -24.44
C PHE A 83 -4.66 5.61 -24.44
N LEU A 84 -4.33 6.27 -23.32
CA LEU A 84 -4.53 7.72 -23.21
C LEU A 84 -3.53 8.50 -24.06
N ASN A 85 -2.28 8.03 -24.20
CA ASN A 85 -1.29 8.69 -25.05
C ASN A 85 -1.63 8.54 -26.53
N GLN A 86 -2.19 7.40 -26.96
CA GLN A 86 -2.73 7.22 -28.33
C GLN A 86 -3.92 8.16 -28.60
N ASN A 87 -4.73 8.46 -27.58
CA ASN A 87 -5.84 9.41 -27.67
C ASN A 87 -5.43 10.89 -27.43
N GLY A 88 -4.14 11.24 -27.57
CA GLY A 88 -3.68 12.62 -27.48
C GLY A 88 -3.70 13.24 -26.08
N ILE A 89 -3.71 12.42 -25.02
CA ILE A 89 -3.52 12.87 -23.64
C ILE A 89 -2.03 12.91 -23.32
N SER A 90 -1.54 14.08 -22.88
CA SER A 90 -0.14 14.22 -22.48
C SER A 90 0.18 13.39 -21.23
N ARG A 91 1.42 12.91 -21.12
CA ARG A 91 1.91 12.19 -19.94
C ARG A 91 1.79 12.99 -18.63
N LYS A 92 1.94 14.32 -18.71
CA LYS A 92 1.77 15.23 -17.57
C LYS A 92 0.31 15.27 -17.12
N THR A 93 -0.63 15.36 -18.07
CA THR A 93 -2.08 15.32 -17.81
C THR A 93 -2.49 13.97 -17.21
N LEU A 94 -1.96 12.87 -17.75
CA LEU A 94 -2.17 11.53 -17.21
C LEU A 94 -1.70 11.43 -15.75
N TRP A 95 -0.44 11.77 -15.46
CA TRP A 95 0.08 11.69 -14.10
C TRP A 95 -0.74 12.52 -13.11
N LYS A 96 -1.08 13.77 -13.49
CA LYS A 96 -1.89 14.68 -12.66
C LYS A 96 -3.25 14.05 -12.31
N ASN A 97 -3.98 13.59 -13.32
CA ASN A 97 -5.31 13.01 -13.11
C ASN A 97 -5.24 11.66 -12.40
N LYS A 98 -4.16 10.88 -12.59
CA LYS A 98 -3.91 9.67 -11.82
C LYS A 98 -3.72 9.98 -10.33
N MET A 99 -2.92 10.98 -9.97
CA MET A 99 -2.73 11.37 -8.56
C MET A 99 -4.05 11.81 -7.90
N ILE A 100 -4.93 12.51 -8.64
CA ILE A 100 -6.27 12.89 -8.16
C ILE A 100 -7.11 11.63 -7.86
N VAL A 101 -7.17 10.69 -8.80
CA VAL A 101 -7.98 9.48 -8.63
C VAL A 101 -7.42 8.57 -7.53
N LEU A 102 -6.10 8.46 -7.41
CA LEU A 102 -5.45 7.72 -6.32
C LEU A 102 -5.72 8.36 -4.95
N GLY A 103 -5.67 9.70 -4.86
CA GLY A 103 -5.99 10.42 -3.63
C GLY A 103 -7.44 10.24 -3.21
N LEU A 104 -8.39 10.41 -4.14
CA LEU A 104 -9.81 10.20 -3.88
C LEU A 104 -10.12 8.74 -3.55
N GLY A 105 -9.54 7.78 -4.28
CA GLY A 105 -9.69 6.36 -4.00
C GLY A 105 -9.16 5.98 -2.62
N THR A 106 -8.02 6.55 -2.20
CA THR A 106 -7.47 6.35 -0.87
C THR A 106 -8.43 6.84 0.22
N LEU A 107 -8.96 8.07 0.08
CA LEU A 107 -9.92 8.63 1.03
C LEU A 107 -11.16 7.74 1.17
N ILE A 108 -11.74 7.32 0.05
CA ILE A 108 -12.95 6.49 0.04
C ILE A 108 -12.66 5.11 0.67
N LEU A 109 -11.56 4.46 0.32
CA LEU A 109 -11.27 3.10 0.79
C LEU A 109 -10.91 3.07 2.28
N VAL A 110 -10.15 4.06 2.76
CA VAL A 110 -9.87 4.19 4.20
C VAL A 110 -11.15 4.51 4.98
N LEU A 111 -12.05 5.33 4.42
CA LEU A 111 -13.35 5.60 5.03
C LEU A 111 -14.20 4.33 5.14
N ILE A 112 -14.27 3.53 4.07
CA ILE A 112 -14.97 2.23 4.08
C ILE A 112 -14.39 1.30 5.15
N GLY A 113 -13.05 1.19 5.21
CA GLY A 113 -12.37 0.38 6.24
C GLY A 113 -12.69 0.86 7.65
N THR A 114 -12.66 2.18 7.88
CA THR A 114 -12.96 2.78 9.18
C THR A 114 -14.41 2.50 9.61
N ILE A 115 -15.37 2.62 8.68
CA ILE A 115 -16.78 2.30 8.95
C ILE A 115 -16.94 0.81 9.25
N TYR A 116 -16.29 -0.06 8.48
CA TYR A 116 -16.34 -1.49 8.70
C TYR A 116 -15.80 -1.89 10.07
N ASP A 117 -14.64 -1.37 10.45
CA ASP A 117 -14.02 -1.63 11.75
C ASP A 117 -14.93 -1.15 12.90
N ALA A 118 -15.61 -0.01 12.73
CA ALA A 118 -16.57 0.51 13.72
C ALA A 118 -17.85 -0.35 13.85
N VAL A 119 -18.28 -1.02 12.78
CA VAL A 119 -19.53 -1.82 12.75
C VAL A 119 -19.28 -3.29 13.13
N VAL A 120 -18.16 -3.86 12.67
CA VAL A 120 -17.88 -5.30 12.75
C VAL A 120 -16.89 -5.63 13.84
N SER A 121 -15.89 -4.78 14.08
CA SER A 121 -14.92 -5.02 15.15
C SER A 121 -15.35 -4.31 16.42
N SER A 122 -15.82 -5.06 17.43
CA SER A 122 -16.03 -4.54 18.79
C SER A 122 -14.72 -4.19 19.50
N SER A 123 -13.57 -4.51 18.88
CA SER A 123 -12.24 -4.08 19.31
C SER A 123 -12.02 -2.63 18.90
N GLY A 124 -11.90 -1.74 19.89
CA GLY A 124 -11.53 -0.34 19.65
C GLY A 124 -10.31 -0.17 18.73
N THR A 125 -10.18 1.01 18.14
CA THR A 125 -9.21 1.35 17.10
C THR A 125 -7.80 0.84 17.45
N ASN A 126 -7.40 -0.29 16.82
CA ASN A 126 -6.10 -0.92 16.99
C ASN A 126 -5.03 -0.33 16.05
N ASN A 127 -5.15 0.96 15.73
CA ASN A 127 -4.14 1.64 14.94
C ASN A 127 -2.96 2.03 15.85
N LEU A 128 -1.74 1.75 15.39
CA LEU A 128 -0.48 2.10 16.05
C LEU A 128 -0.48 3.57 16.53
N ILE A 129 -1.09 4.49 15.78
CA ILE A 129 -1.23 5.89 16.21
C ILE A 129 -2.21 6.09 17.36
N ALA A 130 -3.36 5.43 17.29
CA ALA A 130 -4.40 5.51 18.30
C ALA A 130 -3.90 4.97 19.66
N ILE A 131 -3.08 3.92 19.61
CA ILE A 131 -2.49 3.25 20.77
C ILE A 131 -1.32 4.04 21.35
N THR A 132 -0.48 4.63 20.48
CA THR A 132 0.82 5.18 20.89
C THR A 132 0.80 6.69 21.10
N TYR A 133 0.11 7.44 20.24
CA TYR A 133 0.19 8.92 20.20
C TYR A 133 -1.08 9.64 20.66
N LEU A 134 -2.24 8.99 20.57
CA LEU A 134 -3.53 9.59 20.93
C LEU A 134 -4.10 9.04 22.25
N LYS A 135 -3.25 8.41 23.06
CA LYS A 135 -3.64 7.84 24.37
C LYS A 135 -4.13 8.94 25.31
N GLY A 136 -5.31 8.75 25.90
CA GLY A 136 -5.92 9.73 26.83
C GLY A 136 -6.64 10.91 26.16
N THR A 137 -6.65 10.98 24.82
CA THR A 137 -7.46 11.97 24.09
C THR A 137 -8.92 11.51 24.01
N ASN A 138 -9.84 12.45 23.78
CA ASN A 138 -11.25 12.13 23.60
C ASN A 138 -11.45 11.17 22.40
N PRO A 139 -12.39 10.20 22.48
CA PRO A 139 -12.66 9.23 21.42
C PRO A 139 -12.82 9.83 20.01
N VAL A 140 -13.43 11.01 19.88
CA VAL A 140 -13.63 11.68 18.58
C VAL A 140 -12.31 12.12 17.97
N VAL A 141 -11.43 12.73 18.76
CA VAL A 141 -10.10 13.16 18.33
C VAL A 141 -9.25 11.95 17.96
N LYS A 142 -9.34 10.87 18.74
CA LYS A 142 -8.66 9.61 18.47
C LYS A 142 -9.10 9.00 17.14
N ALA A 143 -10.41 8.99 16.85
CA ALA A 143 -10.95 8.46 15.59
C ALA A 143 -10.51 9.29 14.38
N ILE A 144 -10.64 10.62 14.45
CA ILE A 144 -10.23 11.53 13.36
C ILE A 144 -8.73 11.44 13.11
N GLY A 145 -7.92 11.44 14.18
CA GLY A 145 -6.46 11.34 14.07
C GLY A 145 -6.01 10.01 13.46
N SER A 146 -6.66 8.90 13.84
CA SER A 146 -6.37 7.57 13.26
C SER A 146 -6.76 7.52 11.78
N TYR A 147 -7.95 8.01 11.42
CA TYR A 147 -8.39 8.08 10.03
C TYR A 147 -7.43 8.88 9.15
N LEU A 148 -7.04 10.09 9.57
CA LEU A 148 -6.12 10.94 8.80
C LEU A 148 -4.74 10.30 8.65
N PHE A 149 -4.27 9.60 9.67
CA PHE A 149 -3.02 8.86 9.59
C PHE A 149 -3.12 7.68 8.61
N ASP A 150 -4.20 6.91 8.66
CA ASP A 150 -4.42 5.79 7.75
C ASP A 150 -4.56 6.27 6.31
N VAL A 151 -5.21 7.41 6.06
CA VAL A 151 -5.22 8.08 4.76
C VAL A 151 -3.80 8.40 4.30
N LEU A 152 -2.96 8.95 5.17
CA LEU A 152 -1.59 9.32 4.84
C LEU A 152 -0.71 8.08 4.53
N VAL A 153 -0.75 7.06 5.39
CA VAL A 153 -0.04 5.78 5.19
C VAL A 153 -0.47 5.12 3.90
N THR A 154 -1.78 5.07 3.67
CA THR A 154 -2.36 4.43 2.49
C THR A 154 -2.00 5.20 1.24
N PHE A 155 -2.06 6.53 1.26
CA PHE A 155 -1.68 7.36 0.12
C PHE A 155 -0.19 7.21 -0.20
N MET A 156 0.67 7.24 0.82
CA MET A 156 2.10 6.95 0.67
C MET A 156 2.30 5.58 -0.01
N THR A 157 1.65 4.53 0.51
CA THR A 157 1.74 3.17 -0.03
C THR A 157 1.31 3.11 -1.50
N VAL A 158 0.17 3.72 -1.82
CA VAL A 158 -0.40 3.79 -3.18
C VAL A 158 0.54 4.49 -4.16
N THR A 159 1.17 5.60 -3.77
CA THR A 159 2.14 6.29 -4.65
C THR A 159 3.37 5.43 -4.94
N TRP A 160 3.84 4.65 -3.97
CA TRP A 160 4.96 3.71 -4.17
C TRP A 160 4.59 2.51 -5.02
N ILE A 161 3.41 1.91 -4.81
CA ILE A 161 2.90 0.85 -5.70
C ILE A 161 2.74 1.41 -7.12
N SER A 162 2.31 2.66 -7.25
CA SER A 162 2.21 3.32 -8.55
C SER A 162 3.57 3.48 -9.23
N ALA A 163 4.61 3.85 -8.48
CA ALA A 163 5.97 3.92 -8.99
C ALA A 163 6.47 2.54 -9.42
N ILE A 164 6.22 1.49 -8.63
CA ILE A 164 6.55 0.10 -8.99
C ILE A 164 5.82 -0.32 -10.26
N GLY A 165 4.52 -0.08 -10.34
CA GLY A 165 3.72 -0.37 -11.54
C GLY A 165 4.23 0.37 -12.78
N ALA A 166 4.69 1.62 -12.60
CA ALA A 166 5.31 2.38 -13.67
C ALA A 166 6.68 1.80 -14.08
N ALA A 167 7.50 1.38 -13.14
CA ALA A 167 8.76 0.69 -13.40
C ALA A 167 8.54 -0.62 -14.16
N CYS A 168 7.58 -1.44 -13.71
CA CYS A 168 7.15 -2.65 -14.41
C CYS A 168 6.62 -2.37 -15.82
N GLY A 169 5.94 -1.24 -16.00
CA GLY A 169 5.50 -0.75 -17.31
C GLY A 169 6.65 -0.51 -18.29
N LEU A 170 7.84 -0.15 -17.81
CA LEU A 170 9.06 -0.01 -18.61
C LEU A 170 9.69 -1.33 -19.02
N LEU A 171 9.29 -2.47 -18.43
CA LEU A 171 9.80 -3.80 -18.79
C LEU A 171 9.08 -4.39 -20.02
N PRO A 172 9.78 -5.10 -20.93
CA PRO A 172 9.20 -5.80 -22.09
C PRO A 172 8.07 -6.75 -21.68
N LYS A 173 6.96 -6.78 -22.43
CA LYS A 173 5.77 -7.59 -22.07
C LYS A 173 6.11 -9.08 -21.96
N LYS A 174 6.94 -9.59 -22.88
CA LYS A 174 7.39 -10.98 -22.96
C LYS A 174 8.13 -11.49 -21.71
N HIS A 175 8.87 -10.61 -21.02
CA HIS A 175 9.71 -11.00 -19.88
C HIS A 175 9.26 -10.39 -18.55
N ARG A 176 8.22 -9.54 -18.56
CA ARG A 176 7.77 -8.79 -17.39
C ARG A 176 7.46 -9.69 -16.19
N ALA A 177 6.72 -10.78 -16.41
CA ALA A 177 6.35 -11.71 -15.34
C ALA A 177 7.58 -12.37 -14.69
N TRP A 178 8.52 -12.83 -15.51
CA TRP A 178 9.76 -13.47 -15.04
C TRP A 178 10.68 -12.51 -14.30
N ILE A 179 10.79 -11.27 -14.78
CA ILE A 179 11.59 -10.22 -14.11
C ILE A 179 10.96 -9.85 -12.76
N ILE A 180 9.63 -9.69 -12.70
CA ILE A 180 8.92 -9.42 -11.43
C ILE A 180 9.12 -10.57 -10.46
N PHE A 181 8.93 -11.81 -10.91
CA PHE A 181 9.17 -13.00 -10.08
C PHE A 181 10.60 -13.04 -9.54
N GLY A 182 11.60 -12.78 -10.40
CA GLY A 182 13.00 -12.70 -10.01
C GLY A 182 13.28 -11.63 -8.96
N ILE A 183 12.68 -10.44 -9.09
CA ILE A 183 12.80 -9.36 -8.09
C ILE A 183 12.18 -9.78 -6.76
N VAL A 184 10.98 -10.37 -6.77
CA VAL A 184 10.28 -10.82 -5.55
C VAL A 184 11.08 -11.92 -4.85
N MET A 185 11.61 -12.90 -5.59
CA MET A 185 12.46 -13.96 -5.03
C MET A 185 13.78 -13.41 -4.49
N ALA A 186 14.44 -12.51 -5.22
CA ALA A 186 15.64 -11.86 -4.72
C ALA A 186 15.38 -11.06 -3.43
N ALA A 187 14.28 -10.31 -3.37
CA ALA A 187 13.89 -9.58 -2.17
C ALA A 187 13.59 -10.52 -0.99
N PHE A 188 12.86 -11.62 -1.24
CA PHE A 188 12.61 -12.64 -0.22
C PHE A 188 13.91 -13.23 0.32
N LEU A 189 14.85 -13.60 -0.55
CA LEU A 189 16.16 -14.14 -0.19
C LEU A 189 17.01 -13.12 0.58
N VAL A 190 17.00 -11.85 0.16
CA VAL A 190 17.72 -10.77 0.85
C VAL A 190 17.12 -10.54 2.25
N ILE A 191 15.79 -10.46 2.37
CA ILE A 191 15.12 -10.26 3.66
C ILE A 191 15.40 -11.43 4.60
N THR A 192 15.23 -12.68 4.14
CA THR A 192 15.56 -13.87 4.95
C THR A 192 17.02 -13.89 5.35
N ARG A 193 17.94 -13.45 4.47
CA ARG A 193 19.36 -13.34 4.80
C ARG A 193 19.66 -12.24 5.81
N ILE A 194 19.04 -11.07 5.69
CA ILE A 194 19.14 -9.96 6.67
C ILE A 194 18.62 -10.43 8.03
N VAL A 195 17.45 -11.07 8.08
CA VAL A 195 16.88 -11.62 9.33
C VAL A 195 17.83 -12.65 9.95
N SER A 196 18.42 -13.53 9.12
CA SER A 196 19.39 -14.52 9.58
C SER A 196 20.68 -13.87 10.12
N TRP A 197 21.15 -12.78 9.50
CA TRP A 197 22.31 -12.03 9.98
C TRP A 197 22.01 -11.28 11.27
N ILE A 198 20.83 -10.68 11.41
CA ILE A 198 20.39 -10.06 12.66
C ILE A 198 20.40 -11.09 13.79
N ALA A 199 19.94 -12.31 13.53
CA ALA A 199 19.94 -13.40 14.51
C ALA A 199 21.35 -13.91 14.89
N MET A 200 22.38 -13.65 14.08
CA MET A 200 23.76 -14.15 14.26
C MET A 200 24.75 -13.07 14.72
N LEU A 201 24.34 -11.81 14.89
CA LEU A 201 25.24 -10.72 15.25
C LEU A 201 25.71 -10.80 16.72
N PRO A 202 27.03 -10.82 17.00
CA PRO A 202 27.55 -10.71 18.36
C PRO A 202 27.27 -9.31 18.94
N PHE A 203 27.11 -9.25 20.26
CA PHE A 203 26.75 -8.05 21.06
C PHE A 203 27.67 -6.82 20.85
N ALA A 204 28.80 -6.93 20.15
CA ALA A 204 29.74 -5.82 19.89
C ALA A 204 29.33 -4.91 18.71
N TRP A 205 28.50 -5.39 17.78
CA TRP A 205 27.92 -4.56 16.69
C TRP A 205 26.72 -3.72 17.14
N THR A 206 26.34 -3.84 18.41
CA THR A 206 25.20 -3.14 19.02
C THR A 206 25.29 -1.63 18.86
N ARG A 207 26.47 -1.00 18.79
CA ARG A 207 26.54 0.47 18.74
C ARG A 207 26.11 1.05 17.39
N VAL A 208 26.59 0.50 16.27
CA VAL A 208 26.15 0.92 14.91
C VAL A 208 24.71 0.48 14.67
N PHE A 209 24.36 -0.74 15.07
CA PHE A 209 22.99 -1.24 15.00
C PHE A 209 22.03 -0.36 15.82
N MET A 210 22.43 0.07 17.02
CA MET A 210 21.65 0.99 17.86
C MET A 210 21.54 2.38 17.25
N VAL A 211 22.55 2.88 16.52
CA VAL A 211 22.42 4.16 15.80
C VAL A 211 21.39 4.04 14.68
N VAL A 212 21.41 2.93 13.93
CA VAL A 212 20.42 2.65 12.89
C VAL A 212 19.02 2.49 13.49
N VAL A 213 18.89 1.72 14.57
CA VAL A 213 17.61 1.52 15.30
C VAL A 213 17.12 2.83 15.91
N LYS A 214 17.99 3.67 16.47
CA LYS A 214 17.61 5.00 16.99
C LYS A 214 17.20 5.95 15.88
N TYR A 215 17.83 5.88 14.71
CA TYR A 215 17.44 6.67 13.55
C TYR A 215 16.08 6.25 13.00
N PHE A 216 15.85 4.94 12.81
CA PHE A 216 14.52 4.44 12.44
C PHE A 216 13.49 4.67 13.54
N GLY A 217 13.89 4.58 14.80
CA GLY A 217 13.07 4.94 15.97
C GLY A 217 12.65 6.40 15.91
N LEU A 218 13.57 7.32 15.62
CA LEU A 218 13.27 8.74 15.43
C LEU A 218 12.27 8.95 14.29
N LEU A 219 12.45 8.28 13.15
CA LEU A 219 11.50 8.33 12.03
C LEU A 219 10.13 7.78 12.41
N LEU A 220 10.09 6.79 13.30
CA LEU A 220 8.87 6.25 13.87
C LEU A 220 8.29 7.10 15.01
N GLY A 221 8.94 8.21 15.40
CA GLY A 221 8.52 9.14 16.44
C GLY A 221 9.04 8.81 17.85
N ILE A 222 9.91 7.82 17.98
CA ILE A 222 10.51 7.39 19.24
C ILE A 222 11.67 8.34 19.58
N SER A 223 11.47 9.14 20.61
CA SER A 223 12.51 9.99 21.21
C SER A 223 13.12 9.26 22.40
N TYR A 224 14.42 9.04 22.33
CA TYR A 224 15.21 8.42 23.38
C TYR A 224 15.83 9.50 24.27
N HIS A 225 15.36 9.66 25.50
CA HIS A 225 15.99 10.47 26.55
C HIS A 225 16.26 9.57 27.77
N GLY A 226 17.52 9.13 27.92
CA GLY A 226 17.87 8.16 28.96
C GLY A 226 17.19 6.79 28.74
N ASN A 227 16.54 6.25 29.79
CA ASN A 227 15.77 5.00 29.76
C ASN A 227 14.26 5.23 29.51
N GLU A 228 13.83 6.48 29.31
CA GLU A 228 12.43 6.82 29.07
C GLU A 228 12.16 6.99 27.57
N TYR A 229 11.06 6.41 27.12
CA TYR A 229 10.57 6.52 25.75
C TYR A 229 9.49 7.59 25.70
N SER A 230 9.70 8.63 24.90
CA SER A 230 8.65 9.59 24.54
C SER A 230 8.30 9.45 23.07
N PHE A 231 7.02 9.61 22.77
CA PHE A 231 6.46 9.41 21.44
C PHE A 231 6.05 10.76 20.86
N ASN A 232 6.79 11.25 19.87
CA ASN A 232 6.47 12.44 19.09
C ASN A 232 5.79 12.03 17.77
N PHE A 233 4.58 12.52 17.54
CA PHE A 233 3.79 12.17 16.35
C PHE A 233 4.26 12.89 15.08
N LEU A 234 5.05 13.97 15.20
CA LEU A 234 5.43 14.81 14.07
C LEU A 234 6.45 14.14 13.13
N PRO A 235 7.55 13.51 13.60
CA PRO A 235 8.49 12.80 12.74
C PRO A 235 7.86 11.71 11.83
N PRO A 236 6.97 10.81 12.31
CA PRO A 236 6.38 9.80 11.44
C PRO A 236 5.44 10.41 10.39
N ILE A 237 4.65 11.44 10.74
CA ILE A 237 3.81 12.15 9.76
C ILE A 237 4.67 12.81 8.68
N LEU A 238 5.71 13.55 9.07
CA LEU A 238 6.60 14.21 8.10
C LEU A 238 7.30 13.19 7.20
N THR A 239 7.77 12.08 7.77
CA THR A 239 8.41 10.99 7.01
C THR A 239 7.46 10.44 5.96
N MET A 240 6.21 10.17 6.32
CA MET A 240 5.21 9.65 5.37
C MET A 240 4.85 10.66 4.29
N ILE A 241 4.72 11.95 4.62
CA ILE A 241 4.49 13.01 3.63
C ILE A 241 5.64 13.06 2.63
N VAL A 242 6.89 13.07 3.11
CA VAL A 242 8.09 13.08 2.26
C VAL A 242 8.12 11.84 1.37
N LEU A 243 7.88 10.65 1.93
CA LEU A 243 7.85 9.40 1.17
C LEU A 243 6.74 9.37 0.12
N ALA A 244 5.55 9.91 0.42
CA ALA A 244 4.46 10.00 -0.55
C ALA A 244 4.81 10.95 -1.70
N ILE A 245 5.43 12.09 -1.41
CA ILE A 245 5.90 13.06 -2.41
C ILE A 245 6.97 12.40 -3.30
N LEU A 246 7.95 11.71 -2.71
CA LEU A 246 8.98 10.99 -3.45
C LEU A 246 8.39 9.90 -4.35
N GLY A 247 7.43 9.11 -3.86
CA GLY A 247 6.71 8.11 -4.65
C GLY A 247 5.96 8.73 -5.84
N ALA A 248 5.29 9.87 -5.63
CA ALA A 248 4.59 10.60 -6.69
C ALA A 248 5.55 11.18 -7.74
N ILE A 249 6.69 11.74 -7.31
CA ILE A 249 7.77 12.25 -8.21
C ILE A 249 8.36 11.10 -9.02
N LEU A 250 8.68 9.98 -8.38
CA LEU A 250 9.23 8.81 -9.05
C LEU A 250 8.25 8.25 -10.08
N THR A 251 6.97 8.13 -9.71
CA THR A 251 5.89 7.73 -10.65
C THR A 251 5.85 8.65 -11.86
N ARG A 252 5.92 9.98 -11.64
CA ARG A 252 5.97 10.96 -12.73
C ARG A 252 7.16 10.71 -13.64
N HIS A 253 8.35 10.59 -13.06
CA HIS A 253 9.59 10.38 -13.81
C HIS A 253 9.53 9.11 -14.68
N LEU A 254 9.05 8.01 -14.11
CA LEU A 254 8.93 6.73 -14.82
C LEU A 254 7.88 6.79 -15.94
N LEU A 255 6.71 7.40 -15.69
CA LEU A 255 5.69 7.63 -16.72
C LEU A 255 6.21 8.47 -17.88
N MET A 256 7.02 9.49 -17.61
CA MET A 256 7.60 10.34 -18.66
C MET A 256 8.56 9.57 -19.57
N LYS A 257 9.20 8.50 -19.06
CA LYS A 257 10.10 7.61 -19.82
C LYS A 257 9.38 6.49 -20.59
N MET A 258 8.09 6.26 -20.35
CA MET A 258 7.34 5.24 -21.08
C MET A 258 7.21 5.59 -22.56
N LYS A 259 7.31 4.56 -23.40
CA LYS A 259 7.14 4.65 -24.86
C LYS A 259 6.00 3.72 -25.29
N ILE A 260 5.22 4.17 -26.27
CA ILE A 260 4.29 3.26 -26.96
C ILE A 260 5.16 2.21 -27.64
N ARG A 261 4.91 0.94 -27.33
CA ARG A 261 5.58 -0.16 -28.01
C ARG A 261 4.71 -0.62 -29.18
N THR A 262 5.35 -0.76 -30.33
CA THR A 262 4.78 -1.27 -31.57
C THR A 262 4.96 -2.79 -31.71
N GLU A 263 5.18 -3.50 -30.60
CA GLU A 263 5.51 -4.92 -30.66
C GLU A 263 4.24 -5.78 -30.83
N GLY A 264 4.29 -6.62 -31.87
CA GLY A 264 3.30 -7.64 -32.27
C GLY A 264 3.10 -8.78 -31.27
#